data_AF-A0A1A8DSF7-F1
#
_entry.id   AF-A0A1A8DSF7-F1
#
_cell.length_a   1.000
_cell.length_b   1.000
_cell.length_c   1.000
_cell.angle_alpha   90.00
_cell.angle_beta   90.00
_cell.angle_gamma   90.00
#
_symmetry.space_group_name_H-M   'P 1'
#
loop_
_entity.id
_entity.type
_entity.pdbx_description
1 polymer ?
#
loop_
_entity_poly.entity_id
_entity_poly.type
_entity_poly.pdbx_seq_one_letter_code
_entity_poly.pdbx_strand_id
1 'polypeptide(L)'
;MENRMLTVVSGMDMVNITYLNFMAFQEEIAKEWAEELFKLASNLLAQNMSRAACLEKGYARLKLQLNPEGRIPVKNIFRMFSADRKRVETALENCNLPSGRNDSIPQEDFTSEVYNMFLNNICPRPELDHIFSEVGAKSRPYLTVEQMTEFINSKQRDPRLNEILYPPLKPEQVQLLVDKYEPNALLAQKGQISMEGFARYLNGEENSIIPPEKLDQSEDMTFPLSHYFINSSHNTYLTAGQLAGNSSVEMYKQVLLSGCRCIELDCWKGRTTDEEPVITHGFTMTTEISFKEVIEAIAECAFKTSPFPIILSFEI
;
A
#
# COMPACT_ATOMS: atom_id res chain seq x y z
N MET A 1 24.16 15.28 19.74
CA MET A 1 24.22 15.30 18.26
C MET A 1 23.39 14.16 17.69
N GLU A 2 23.43 12.98 18.31
CA GLU A 2 22.68 11.78 17.96
C GLU A 2 21.15 11.96 17.98
N ASN A 3 20.59 12.69 18.96
CA ASN A 3 19.14 12.92 19.04
C ASN A 3 18.53 13.72 17.86
N ARG A 4 19.35 14.23 16.93
CA ARG A 4 18.90 14.93 15.73
C ARG A 4 18.97 14.08 14.47
N MET A 5 19.41 12.83 14.60
CA MET A 5 19.53 11.89 13.49
C MET A 5 18.18 11.21 13.24
N LEU A 6 17.81 11.11 11.96
CA LEU A 6 16.68 10.33 11.48
C LEU A 6 17.21 9.35 10.44
N THR A 7 16.96 8.07 10.65
CA THR A 7 17.24 7.02 9.65
C THR A 7 15.93 6.48 9.13
N VAL A 8 15.71 6.63 7.82
CA VAL A 8 14.59 6.00 7.12
C VAL A 8 15.11 4.72 6.48
N VAL A 9 14.53 3.58 6.90
CA VAL A 9 14.82 2.26 6.34
C VAL A 9 13.66 1.88 5.42
N SER A 10 13.96 1.49 4.18
CA SER A 10 12.95 1.08 3.19
C SER A 10 13.49 -0.01 2.28
N GLY A 11 12.62 -0.88 1.76
CA GLY A 11 13.03 -2.01 0.93
C GLY A 11 11.84 -2.62 0.20
N MET A 12 12.13 -3.47 -0.79
CA MET A 12 11.10 -4.29 -1.46
C MET A 12 10.73 -5.54 -0.64
N ASP A 13 11.65 -5.98 0.21
CA ASP A 13 11.51 -7.10 1.12
C ASP A 13 12.38 -6.85 2.37
N MET A 14 12.32 -7.78 3.33
CA MET A 14 13.01 -7.66 4.63
C MET A 14 14.55 -7.75 4.53
N VAL A 15 15.08 -8.24 3.41
CA VAL A 15 16.52 -8.48 3.21
C VAL A 15 17.14 -7.34 2.40
N ASN A 16 16.46 -6.92 1.34
CA ASN A 16 16.91 -5.91 0.39
C ASN A 16 16.44 -4.51 0.82
N ILE A 17 17.08 -3.99 1.87
CA ILE A 17 16.78 -2.69 2.47
C ILE A 17 17.82 -1.62 2.09
N THR A 18 17.38 -0.37 2.12
CA THR A 18 18.18 0.85 1.89
C THR A 18 18.00 1.80 3.06
N TYR A 19 19.10 2.43 3.47
CA TYR A 19 19.14 3.40 4.54
C TYR A 19 19.30 4.81 3.99
N LEU A 20 18.42 5.70 4.39
CA LEU A 20 18.52 7.14 4.13
C LEU A 20 18.70 7.86 5.47
N ASN A 21 19.84 8.53 5.64
CA ASN A 21 20.19 9.21 6.87
C ASN A 21 20.01 10.72 6.71
N PHE A 22 19.22 11.31 7.59
CA PHE A 22 18.95 12.73 7.67
C PHE A 22 19.39 13.27 9.04
N MET A 23 19.77 14.54 9.07
CA MET A 23 20.05 15.25 10.32
C MET A 23 19.18 16.50 10.38
N ALA A 24 18.28 16.54 11.36
CA ALA A 24 17.48 17.72 11.61
C ALA A 24 18.30 18.80 12.33
N PHE A 25 17.86 20.05 12.22
CA PHE A 25 18.46 21.14 12.99
C PHE A 25 18.10 21.06 14.49
N GLN A 26 16.90 20.56 14.80
CA GLN A 26 16.33 20.43 16.14
C GLN A 26 15.93 18.96 16.40
N GLU A 27 16.00 18.54 17.67
CA GLU A 27 15.69 17.17 18.10
C GLU A 27 14.21 16.85 17.92
N GLU A 28 13.35 17.82 18.25
CA GLU A 28 11.89 17.70 18.18
C GLU A 28 11.43 17.44 16.74
N ILE A 29 12.09 18.06 15.76
CA ILE A 29 11.83 17.86 14.34
C ILE A 29 12.21 16.44 13.91
N ALA A 30 13.38 15.93 14.32
CA ALA A 30 13.77 14.56 13.98
C ALA A 30 12.76 13.54 14.54
N LYS A 31 12.30 13.77 15.77
CA LYS A 31 11.31 12.92 16.44
C LYS A 31 9.95 12.97 15.75
N GLU A 32 9.43 14.16 15.46
CA GLU A 32 8.14 14.33 14.75
C GLU A 32 8.19 13.63 13.38
N TRP A 33 9.26 13.84 12.61
CA TRP A 33 9.43 13.17 11.32
C TRP A 33 9.50 11.65 11.45
N ALA A 34 10.22 11.14 12.47
CA ALA A 34 10.28 9.69 12.71
C ALA A 34 8.89 9.11 13.00
N GLU A 35 8.12 9.75 13.88
CA GLU A 35 6.79 9.30 14.30
C GLU A 35 5.77 9.39 13.15
N GLU A 36 5.70 10.53 12.46
CA GLU A 36 4.70 10.75 11.41
C GLU A 36 5.00 9.98 10.12
N LEU A 37 6.28 9.87 9.71
CA LEU A 37 6.64 9.01 8.58
C LEU A 37 6.30 7.55 8.87
N PHE A 38 6.54 7.08 10.09
CA PHE A 38 6.21 5.73 10.49
C PHE A 38 4.70 5.49 10.45
N LYS A 39 3.89 6.40 11.02
CA LYS A 39 2.43 6.32 10.96
C LYS A 39 1.90 6.27 9.53
N LEU A 40 2.47 7.07 8.62
CA LEU A 40 2.09 7.05 7.20
C LEU A 40 2.48 5.73 6.52
N ALA A 41 3.68 5.20 6.80
CA ALA A 41 4.15 3.95 6.23
C ALA A 41 3.37 2.72 6.73
N SER A 42 2.91 2.74 7.98
CA SER A 42 2.15 1.67 8.62
C SER A 42 0.62 1.84 8.53
N ASN A 43 0.13 2.86 7.81
CA ASN A 43 -1.31 3.11 7.69
C ASN A 43 -1.99 2.03 6.82
N LEU A 44 -2.87 1.24 7.43
CA LEU A 44 -3.54 0.12 6.76
C LEU A 44 -4.48 0.57 5.62
N LEU A 45 -5.12 1.73 5.74
CA LEU A 45 -5.96 2.27 4.67
C LEU A 45 -5.11 2.71 3.46
N ALA A 46 -3.93 3.31 3.70
CA ALA A 46 -3.00 3.68 2.64
C ALA A 46 -2.42 2.45 1.92
N GLN A 47 -2.21 1.34 2.64
CA GLN A 47 -1.77 0.08 2.06
C GLN A 47 -2.87 -0.62 1.25
N ASN A 48 -4.14 -0.41 1.61
CA ASN A 48 -5.32 -0.98 0.97
C ASN A 48 -6.14 0.07 0.20
N MET A 49 -5.45 1.04 -0.38
CA MET A 49 -6.09 2.17 -1.06
C MET A 49 -6.88 1.74 -2.31
N SER A 50 -7.90 2.53 -2.64
CA SER A 50 -8.72 2.31 -3.84
C SER A 50 -7.90 2.37 -5.13
N ARG A 51 -8.46 1.85 -6.22
CA ARG A 51 -7.83 1.93 -7.54
C ARG A 51 -7.67 3.39 -7.97
N ALA A 52 -8.64 4.25 -7.69
CA ALA A 52 -8.57 5.68 -7.96
C ALA A 52 -7.38 6.33 -7.19
N ALA A 53 -7.23 6.05 -5.90
CA ALA A 53 -6.12 6.56 -5.11
C ALA A 53 -4.75 6.07 -5.61
N CYS A 54 -4.65 4.81 -6.07
CA CYS A 54 -3.45 4.29 -6.73
C CYS A 54 -3.08 5.08 -8.00
N LEU A 55 -4.08 5.44 -8.83
CA LEU A 55 -3.88 6.23 -10.04
C LEU A 55 -3.44 7.65 -9.70
N GLU A 56 -4.08 8.28 -8.72
CA GLU A 56 -3.70 9.61 -8.21
C GLU A 56 -2.28 9.63 -7.63
N LYS A 57 -1.86 8.57 -6.93
CA LYS A 57 -0.47 8.42 -6.48
C LYS A 57 0.53 8.38 -7.66
N GLY A 58 0.15 7.74 -8.77
CA GLY A 58 0.90 7.77 -10.03
C GLY A 58 1.00 9.18 -10.61
N TYR A 59 -0.13 9.89 -10.66
CA TYR A 59 -0.20 11.29 -11.11
C TYR A 59 0.68 12.23 -10.26
N ALA A 60 0.52 12.18 -8.93
CA ALA A 60 1.29 12.98 -7.98
C ALA A 60 2.80 12.73 -8.13
N ARG A 61 3.22 11.48 -8.33
CA ARG A 61 4.63 11.15 -8.59
C ARG A 61 5.16 11.85 -9.84
N LEU A 62 4.38 11.91 -10.93
CA LEU A 62 4.80 12.61 -12.15
C LEU A 62 4.95 14.12 -11.89
N LYS A 63 4.04 14.73 -11.13
CA LYS A 63 4.12 16.16 -10.78
C LYS A 63 5.25 16.53 -9.84
N LEU A 64 5.71 15.60 -9.00
CA LEU A 64 6.83 15.83 -8.09
C LEU A 64 8.20 15.59 -8.73
N GLN A 65 8.27 14.79 -9.81
CA GLN A 65 9.53 14.44 -10.50
C GLN A 65 9.81 15.37 -11.67
N LEU A 66 10.08 16.64 -11.37
CA LEU A 66 10.29 17.72 -12.34
C LEU A 66 11.75 17.84 -12.80
N ASN A 67 11.96 18.49 -13.94
CA ASN A 67 13.28 18.99 -14.35
C ASN A 67 13.61 20.33 -13.63
N PRO A 68 14.84 20.87 -13.76
CA PRO A 68 15.22 22.17 -13.18
C PRO A 68 14.33 23.34 -13.63
N GLU A 69 13.66 23.22 -14.78
CA GLU A 69 12.71 24.21 -15.30
C GLU A 69 11.29 24.06 -14.69
N GLY A 70 11.07 23.14 -13.75
CA GLY A 70 9.78 22.94 -13.09
C GLY A 70 8.72 22.22 -13.94
N ARG A 71 9.14 21.57 -15.04
CA ARG A 71 8.29 20.85 -16.00
C ARG A 71 8.39 19.34 -15.83
N ILE A 72 7.34 18.61 -16.22
CA ILE A 72 7.26 17.15 -16.16
C ILE A 72 8.02 16.55 -17.35
N PRO A 73 9.12 15.81 -17.15
CA PRO A 73 9.85 15.19 -18.26
C PRO A 73 9.05 14.03 -18.86
N VAL A 74 8.84 14.03 -20.19
CA VAL A 74 8.07 12.97 -20.87
C VAL A 74 8.72 11.59 -20.70
N LYS A 75 10.06 11.52 -20.61
CA LYS A 75 10.79 10.29 -20.24
C LYS A 75 10.31 9.61 -18.95
N ASN A 76 9.77 10.38 -17.99
CA ASN A 76 9.25 9.83 -16.73
C ASN A 76 7.91 9.13 -16.95
N ILE A 77 7.06 9.66 -17.84
CA ILE A 77 5.81 9.01 -18.27
C ILE A 77 6.12 7.69 -18.98
N PHE A 78 7.07 7.70 -19.93
CA PHE A 78 7.51 6.47 -20.59
C PHE A 78 8.08 5.43 -19.62
N ARG A 79 8.75 5.86 -18.55
CA ARG A 79 9.28 4.94 -17.53
C ARG A 79 8.15 4.33 -16.69
N MET A 80 7.13 5.12 -16.36
CA MET A 80 5.96 4.66 -15.60
C MET A 80 5.12 3.65 -16.41
N PHE A 81 4.97 3.88 -17.71
CA PHE A 81 4.23 3.03 -18.64
C PHE A 81 5.17 2.31 -19.62
N SER A 82 6.15 1.58 -19.07
CA SER A 82 7.26 1.00 -19.84
C SER A 82 6.87 -0.16 -20.76
N ALA A 83 5.67 -0.72 -20.60
CA ALA A 83 5.21 -1.90 -21.34
C ALA A 83 5.04 -1.64 -22.85
N ASP A 84 4.53 -0.47 -23.25
CA ASP A 84 4.28 -0.14 -24.65
C ASP A 84 4.52 1.36 -24.92
N ARG A 85 5.73 1.67 -25.38
CA ARG A 85 6.14 3.06 -25.63
C ARG A 85 5.35 3.72 -26.75
N LYS A 86 5.02 3.00 -27.83
CA LYS A 86 4.27 3.59 -28.94
C LYS A 86 2.87 3.99 -28.49
N ARG A 87 2.26 3.16 -27.64
CA ARG A 87 0.95 3.49 -27.07
C ARG A 87 0.98 4.72 -26.17
N VAL A 88 2.04 4.90 -25.39
CA VAL A 88 2.24 6.12 -24.59
C VAL A 88 2.34 7.36 -25.49
N GLU A 89 3.12 7.27 -26.57
CA GLU A 89 3.31 8.37 -27.53
C GLU A 89 1.97 8.79 -28.16
N THR A 90 1.21 7.82 -28.71
CA THR A 90 -0.12 8.07 -29.27
C THR A 90 -1.11 8.62 -28.23
N ALA A 91 -1.07 8.12 -26.99
CA ALA A 91 -1.94 8.61 -25.93
C ALA A 91 -1.64 10.07 -25.54
N LEU A 92 -0.36 10.47 -25.51
CA LEU A 92 0.04 11.86 -25.28
C LEU A 92 -0.40 12.77 -26.43
N GLU A 93 -0.22 12.34 -27.67
CA GLU A 93 -0.67 13.07 -28.87
C GLU A 93 -2.18 13.31 -28.88
N ASN A 94 -2.96 12.28 -28.54
CA ASN A 94 -4.42 12.38 -28.41
C ASN A 94 -4.85 13.35 -27.31
N CYS A 95 -3.98 13.63 -26.33
CA CYS A 95 -4.21 14.62 -25.28
C CYS A 95 -3.68 16.01 -25.64
N ASN A 96 -3.17 16.21 -26.86
CA ASN A 96 -2.45 17.41 -27.30
C ASN A 96 -1.23 17.74 -26.43
N LEU A 97 -0.55 16.72 -25.91
CA LEU A 97 0.65 16.86 -25.10
C LEU A 97 1.92 16.53 -25.92
N PRO A 98 3.07 17.14 -25.58
CA PRO A 98 4.36 16.73 -26.12
C PRO A 98 4.61 15.22 -25.94
N SER A 99 4.93 14.52 -27.04
CA SER A 99 5.10 13.06 -27.07
C SER A 99 6.56 12.62 -27.25
N GLY A 100 7.46 13.55 -27.57
CA GLY A 100 8.88 13.27 -27.75
C GLY A 100 9.56 12.87 -26.44
N ARG A 101 10.44 11.87 -26.49
CA ARG A 101 11.14 11.33 -25.30
C ARG A 101 11.88 12.39 -24.48
N ASN A 102 12.43 13.41 -25.14
CA ASN A 102 13.23 14.47 -24.52
C ASN A 102 12.41 15.72 -24.23
N ASP A 103 11.11 15.71 -24.53
CA ASP A 103 10.22 16.83 -24.28
C ASP A 103 9.86 16.93 -22.79
N SER A 104 9.23 18.05 -22.43
CA SER A 104 8.70 18.27 -21.09
C SER A 104 7.35 19.00 -21.15
N ILE A 105 6.50 18.73 -20.17
CA ILE A 105 5.11 19.22 -20.11
C ILE A 105 5.00 20.23 -18.96
N PRO A 106 4.46 21.44 -19.18
CA PRO A 106 4.12 22.36 -18.08
C PRO A 106 3.12 21.70 -17.11
N GLN A 107 3.24 21.98 -15.82
CA GLN A 107 2.40 21.29 -14.83
C GLN A 107 0.93 21.67 -14.92
N GLU A 108 0.65 22.88 -15.37
CA GLU A 108 -0.66 23.45 -15.65
C GLU A 108 -1.36 22.74 -16.82
N ASP A 109 -0.61 22.23 -17.80
CA ASP A 109 -1.14 21.53 -18.96
C ASP A 109 -1.45 20.05 -18.65
N PHE A 110 -0.87 19.52 -17.57
CA PHE A 110 -1.08 18.14 -17.13
C PHE A 110 -2.02 18.09 -15.92
N THR A 111 -3.28 18.49 -16.10
CA THR A 111 -4.32 18.45 -15.05
C THR A 111 -4.81 17.01 -14.77
N SER A 112 -5.62 16.81 -13.72
CA SER A 112 -6.19 15.49 -13.43
C SER A 112 -7.12 15.02 -14.56
N GLU A 113 -7.87 15.94 -15.18
CA GLU A 113 -8.73 15.64 -16.33
C GLU A 113 -7.92 15.16 -17.53
N VAL A 114 -6.81 15.85 -17.83
CA VAL A 114 -5.90 15.47 -18.92
C VAL A 114 -5.22 14.12 -18.61
N TYR A 115 -4.84 13.88 -17.35
CA TYR A 115 -4.29 12.59 -16.93
C TYR A 115 -5.29 11.45 -17.10
N ASN A 116 -6.55 11.65 -16.71
CA ASN A 116 -7.62 10.67 -16.91
C ASN A 116 -7.88 10.41 -18.41
N MET A 117 -7.88 11.44 -19.24
CA MET A 117 -7.96 11.30 -20.69
C MET A 117 -6.78 10.49 -21.24
N PHE A 118 -5.57 10.75 -20.77
CA PHE A 118 -4.38 9.97 -21.13
C PHE A 118 -4.52 8.49 -20.72
N LEU A 119 -5.01 8.21 -19.51
CA LEU A 119 -5.26 6.83 -19.04
C LEU A 119 -6.31 6.10 -19.89
N ASN A 120 -7.38 6.78 -20.29
CA ASN A 120 -8.41 6.21 -21.17
C ASN A 120 -7.86 5.90 -22.57
N ASN A 121 -6.92 6.71 -23.07
CA ASN A 121 -6.26 6.46 -24.36
C ASN A 121 -5.26 5.29 -24.29
N ILE A 122 -4.49 5.17 -23.20
CA ILE A 122 -3.48 4.11 -23.06
C ILE A 122 -4.09 2.75 -22.68
N CYS A 123 -5.22 2.76 -21.96
CA CYS A 123 -5.90 1.55 -21.52
C CYS A 123 -7.42 1.69 -21.69
N PRO A 124 -7.93 1.56 -22.93
CA PRO A 124 -9.38 1.49 -23.16
C PRO A 124 -9.99 0.31 -22.39
N ARG A 125 -11.21 0.48 -21.88
CA ARG A 125 -11.88 -0.47 -20.97
C ARG A 125 -13.23 -0.96 -21.54
N PRO A 126 -13.25 -1.64 -22.69
CA PRO A 126 -14.50 -2.05 -23.36
C PRO A 126 -15.34 -3.03 -22.54
N GLU A 127 -14.73 -3.75 -21.60
CA GLU A 127 -15.45 -4.62 -20.68
C GLU A 127 -16.35 -3.84 -19.71
N LEU A 128 -15.99 -2.59 -19.39
CA LEU A 128 -16.85 -1.76 -18.56
C LEU A 128 -18.13 -1.38 -19.33
N ASP A 129 -18.05 -1.12 -20.64
CA ASP A 129 -19.22 -0.84 -21.47
C ASP A 129 -20.20 -2.02 -21.48
N HIS A 130 -19.65 -3.23 -21.54
CA HIS A 130 -20.43 -4.47 -21.44
C HIS A 130 -21.16 -4.56 -20.10
N ILE A 131 -20.45 -4.37 -18.99
CA ILE A 131 -21.03 -4.40 -17.64
C ILE A 131 -22.12 -3.33 -17.50
N PHE A 132 -21.84 -2.09 -17.94
CA PHE A 132 -22.79 -0.98 -17.86
C PHE A 132 -24.09 -1.27 -18.62
N SER A 133 -23.99 -1.87 -19.82
CA SER A 133 -25.13 -2.33 -20.61
C SER A 133 -25.90 -3.46 -19.92
N GLU A 134 -25.19 -4.45 -19.35
CA GLU A 134 -25.79 -5.57 -18.62
C GLU A 134 -26.57 -5.13 -17.38
N VAL A 135 -26.07 -4.12 -16.65
CA VAL A 135 -26.74 -3.57 -15.47
C VAL A 135 -28.07 -2.89 -15.84
N GLY A 136 -28.18 -2.34 -17.05
CA GLY A 136 -29.46 -1.80 -17.53
C GLY A 136 -29.38 -0.65 -18.53
N ALA A 137 -28.19 -0.17 -18.88
CA ALA A 137 -27.98 0.93 -19.82
C ALA A 137 -28.08 0.49 -21.31
N LYS A 138 -29.08 -0.33 -21.66
CA LYS A 138 -29.20 -0.92 -23.01
C LYS A 138 -29.62 0.08 -24.09
N SER A 139 -30.49 1.02 -23.73
CA SER A 139 -31.09 2.00 -24.67
C SER A 139 -30.82 3.45 -24.28
N ARG A 140 -30.26 3.68 -23.09
CA ARG A 140 -30.00 5.00 -22.52
C ARG A 140 -28.52 5.10 -22.15
N PRO A 141 -27.90 6.28 -22.28
CA PRO A 141 -26.48 6.48 -21.97
C PRO A 141 -26.20 6.63 -20.46
N TYR A 142 -27.10 6.14 -19.60
CA TYR A 142 -27.04 6.28 -18.15
C TYR A 142 -27.75 5.12 -17.45
N LEU A 143 -27.40 4.88 -16.19
CA LEU A 143 -28.16 4.09 -15.23
C LEU A 143 -28.93 5.02 -14.29
N THR A 144 -30.13 4.61 -13.86
CA THR A 144 -30.85 5.32 -12.79
C THR A 144 -30.35 4.89 -11.40
N VAL A 145 -30.66 5.68 -10.37
CA VAL A 145 -30.39 5.32 -8.97
C VAL A 145 -30.95 3.95 -8.61
N GLU A 146 -32.15 3.61 -9.08
CA GLU A 146 -32.76 2.31 -8.82
C GLU A 146 -31.94 1.16 -9.43
N GLN A 147 -31.50 1.31 -10.68
CA GLN A 147 -30.66 0.32 -11.36
C GLN A 147 -29.30 0.19 -10.66
N MET A 148 -28.71 1.31 -10.24
CA MET A 148 -27.46 1.31 -9.47
C MET A 148 -27.67 0.65 -8.08
N THR A 149 -28.81 0.89 -7.45
CA THR A 149 -29.16 0.26 -6.16
C THR A 149 -29.28 -1.25 -6.30
N GLU A 150 -29.96 -1.72 -7.34
CA GLU A 150 -30.09 -3.15 -7.64
C GLU A 150 -28.71 -3.77 -7.92
N PHE A 151 -27.87 -3.10 -8.71
CA PHE A 151 -26.50 -3.53 -8.99
C PHE A 151 -25.69 -3.69 -7.71
N ILE A 152 -25.66 -2.67 -6.85
CA ILE A 152 -24.86 -2.73 -5.61
C ILE A 152 -25.36 -3.85 -4.70
N ASN A 153 -26.67 -3.92 -4.46
CA ASN A 153 -27.24 -4.87 -3.50
C ASN A 153 -27.28 -6.32 -4.01
N SER A 154 -27.27 -6.53 -5.33
CA SER A 154 -27.45 -7.87 -5.92
C SER A 154 -26.21 -8.44 -6.59
N LYS A 155 -25.35 -7.58 -7.16
CA LYS A 155 -24.13 -8.00 -7.89
C LYS A 155 -22.86 -7.75 -7.10
N GLN A 156 -22.77 -6.64 -6.39
CA GLN A 156 -21.57 -6.27 -5.63
C GLN A 156 -21.58 -6.80 -4.19
N ARG A 157 -22.76 -7.07 -3.62
CA ARG A 157 -22.90 -7.54 -2.24
C ARG A 157 -22.47 -9.00 -2.08
N ASP A 158 -21.68 -9.28 -1.04
CA ASP A 158 -21.42 -10.65 -0.61
C ASP A 158 -22.72 -11.29 -0.07
N PRO A 159 -23.24 -12.37 -0.71
CA PRO A 159 -24.51 -12.99 -0.31
C PRO A 159 -24.44 -13.68 1.06
N ARG A 160 -23.25 -13.89 1.63
CA ARG A 160 -23.07 -14.51 2.95
C ARG A 160 -23.31 -13.54 4.11
N LEU A 161 -23.30 -12.23 3.85
CA LEU A 161 -23.43 -11.22 4.90
C LEU A 161 -24.87 -11.14 5.41
N ASN A 162 -25.03 -11.11 6.73
CA ASN A 162 -26.33 -10.95 7.39
C ASN A 162 -26.94 -9.57 7.08
N GLU A 163 -28.19 -9.52 6.62
CA GLU A 163 -28.86 -8.29 6.20
C GLU A 163 -29.22 -7.33 7.34
N ILE A 164 -29.27 -7.80 8.59
CA ILE A 164 -29.51 -6.95 9.75
C ILE A 164 -28.21 -6.23 10.15
N LEU A 165 -27.09 -6.95 10.13
CA LEU A 165 -25.77 -6.39 10.45
C LEU A 165 -25.21 -5.55 9.29
N TYR A 166 -25.48 -5.97 8.05
CA TYR A 166 -25.04 -5.34 6.82
C TYR A 166 -26.26 -5.05 5.92
N PRO A 167 -27.05 -4.03 6.26
CA PRO A 167 -28.26 -3.70 5.52
C PRO A 167 -27.95 -3.31 4.08
N PRO A 168 -28.79 -3.72 3.11
CA PRO A 168 -28.67 -3.26 1.74
C PRO A 168 -28.82 -1.73 1.67
N LEU A 169 -28.12 -1.11 0.72
CA LEU A 169 -28.21 0.32 0.51
C LEU A 169 -29.60 0.71 0.02
N LYS A 170 -30.13 1.81 0.57
CA LYS A 170 -31.38 2.42 0.11
C LYS A 170 -31.12 3.37 -1.08
N PRO A 171 -32.12 3.62 -1.94
CA PRO A 171 -31.98 4.55 -3.06
C PRO A 171 -31.44 5.92 -2.66
N GLU A 172 -31.82 6.45 -1.50
CA GLU A 172 -31.34 7.76 -1.02
C GLU A 172 -29.84 7.75 -0.70
N GLN A 173 -29.30 6.62 -0.24
CA GLN A 173 -27.86 6.45 -0.01
C GLN A 173 -27.11 6.28 -1.33
N VAL A 174 -27.71 5.58 -2.29
CA VAL A 174 -27.14 5.42 -3.63
C VAL A 174 -27.14 6.74 -4.40
N GLN A 175 -28.12 7.61 -4.18
CA GLN A 175 -28.09 8.98 -4.72
C GLN A 175 -26.84 9.75 -4.26
N LEU A 176 -26.41 9.60 -3.00
CA LEU A 176 -25.16 10.24 -2.53
C LEU A 176 -23.92 9.72 -3.27
N LEU A 177 -23.91 8.43 -3.65
CA LEU A 177 -22.84 7.86 -4.47
C LEU A 177 -22.89 8.42 -5.90
N VAL A 178 -24.08 8.56 -6.47
CA VAL A 178 -24.26 9.21 -7.78
C VAL A 178 -23.75 10.65 -7.72
N ASP A 179 -24.12 11.42 -6.70
CA ASP A 179 -23.66 12.81 -6.51
C ASP A 179 -22.14 12.91 -6.32
N LYS A 180 -21.52 11.92 -5.67
CA LYS A 180 -20.06 11.85 -5.46
C LYS A 180 -19.31 11.52 -6.75
N TYR A 181 -19.80 10.57 -7.52
CA TYR A 181 -19.03 9.96 -8.61
C TYR A 181 -19.37 10.48 -10.01
N GLU A 182 -20.58 11.00 -10.22
CA GLU A 182 -21.00 11.49 -11.53
C GLU A 182 -20.37 12.86 -11.85
N PRO A 183 -19.54 12.98 -12.91
CA PRO A 183 -18.96 14.26 -13.28
C PRO A 183 -19.99 15.29 -13.77
N ASN A 184 -21.10 14.86 -14.39
CA ASN A 184 -22.12 15.75 -14.88
C ASN A 184 -23.19 16.04 -13.82
N ALA A 185 -23.09 17.21 -13.18
CA ALA A 185 -24.03 17.64 -12.14
C ALA A 185 -25.52 17.59 -12.56
N LEU A 186 -25.84 17.77 -13.85
CA LEU A 186 -27.22 17.70 -14.34
C LEU A 186 -27.75 16.26 -14.41
N LEU A 187 -26.87 15.28 -14.65
CA LEU A 187 -27.23 13.87 -14.59
C LEU A 187 -27.38 13.44 -13.12
N ALA A 188 -26.43 13.85 -12.26
CA ALA A 188 -26.46 13.56 -10.83
C ALA A 188 -27.78 14.03 -10.18
N GLN A 189 -28.18 15.29 -10.44
CA GLN A 189 -29.45 15.86 -9.94
C GLN A 189 -30.70 15.12 -10.42
N LYS A 190 -30.63 14.38 -11.54
CA LYS A 190 -31.73 13.55 -12.06
C LYS A 190 -31.68 12.12 -11.55
N GLY A 191 -30.76 11.79 -10.65
CA GLY A 191 -30.51 10.43 -10.18
C GLY A 191 -30.01 9.53 -11.32
N GLN A 192 -29.13 10.06 -12.17
CA GLN A 192 -28.58 9.36 -13.32
C GLN A 192 -27.05 9.33 -13.24
N ILE A 193 -26.47 8.15 -13.46
CA ILE A 193 -25.02 7.97 -13.53
C ILE A 193 -24.62 7.53 -14.92
N SER A 194 -23.65 8.24 -15.49
CA SER A 194 -23.05 7.98 -16.79
C SER A 194 -22.06 6.83 -16.72
N MET A 195 -21.57 6.40 -17.89
CA MET A 195 -20.50 5.42 -17.98
C MET A 195 -19.23 5.85 -17.23
N GLU A 196 -18.88 7.14 -17.32
CA GLU A 196 -17.72 7.69 -16.63
C GLU A 196 -17.94 7.71 -15.10
N GLY A 197 -19.11 8.15 -14.64
CA GLY A 197 -19.47 8.11 -13.22
C GLY A 197 -19.45 6.69 -12.66
N PHE A 198 -19.98 5.72 -13.41
CA PHE A 198 -19.96 4.32 -13.04
C PHE A 198 -18.54 3.77 -12.94
N ALA A 199 -17.67 4.07 -13.90
CA ALA A 199 -16.26 3.69 -13.85
C ALA A 199 -15.54 4.33 -12.65
N ARG A 200 -15.86 5.58 -12.29
CA ARG A 200 -15.32 6.23 -11.09
C ARG A 200 -15.77 5.52 -9.81
N TYR A 201 -17.05 5.12 -9.72
CA TYR A 201 -17.56 4.32 -8.60
C TYR A 201 -16.81 2.99 -8.46
N LEU A 202 -16.63 2.24 -9.56
CA LEU A 202 -15.96 0.94 -9.52
C LEU A 202 -14.50 1.05 -9.04
N ASN A 203 -13.83 2.16 -9.35
CA ASN A 203 -12.46 2.45 -8.91
C ASN A 203 -12.40 3.13 -7.53
N GLY A 204 -13.55 3.50 -6.97
CA GLY A 204 -13.70 4.27 -5.75
C GLY A 204 -13.51 3.45 -4.47
N GLU A 205 -13.60 4.13 -3.33
CA GLU A 205 -13.37 3.54 -2.01
C GLU A 205 -14.53 2.64 -1.56
N GLU A 206 -15.77 2.99 -1.92
CA GLU A 206 -16.97 2.21 -1.59
C GLU A 206 -17.07 0.87 -2.34
N ASN A 207 -16.21 0.66 -3.35
CA ASN A 207 -16.12 -0.59 -4.11
C ASN A 207 -14.77 -1.29 -3.92
N SER A 208 -14.14 -1.11 -2.75
CA SER A 208 -12.93 -1.86 -2.36
C SER A 208 -13.21 -3.36 -2.25
N ILE A 209 -12.22 -4.17 -2.62
CA ILE A 209 -12.28 -5.64 -2.50
C ILE A 209 -12.29 -6.10 -1.03
N ILE A 210 -11.57 -5.39 -0.16
CA ILE A 210 -11.54 -5.64 1.28
C ILE A 210 -12.32 -4.52 1.97
N PRO A 211 -13.37 -4.84 2.73
CA PRO A 211 -14.10 -3.83 3.48
C PRO A 211 -13.22 -3.28 4.62
N PRO A 212 -13.24 -1.97 4.91
CA PRO A 212 -12.36 -1.36 5.91
C PRO A 212 -12.43 -2.01 7.31
N GLU A 213 -13.58 -2.53 7.71
CA GLU A 213 -13.79 -3.19 8.99
C GLU A 213 -12.96 -4.48 9.14
N LYS A 214 -12.56 -5.10 8.03
CA LYS A 214 -11.67 -6.27 8.02
C LYS A 214 -10.19 -5.90 8.13
N LEU A 215 -9.84 -4.63 7.98
CA LEU A 215 -8.49 -4.13 8.20
C LEU A 215 -8.27 -3.74 9.67
N ASP A 216 -9.34 -3.47 10.40
CA ASP A 216 -9.27 -3.13 11.82
C ASP A 216 -9.07 -4.37 12.70
N GLN A 217 -8.54 -4.16 13.90
CA GLN A 217 -8.42 -5.19 14.93
C GLN A 217 -9.82 -5.50 15.48
N SER A 218 -10.51 -6.42 14.83
CA SER A 218 -11.93 -6.70 15.07
C SER A 218 -12.20 -8.05 15.74
N GLU A 219 -11.15 -8.87 15.89
CA GLU A 219 -11.20 -10.14 16.59
C GLU A 219 -11.26 -9.96 18.11
N ASP A 220 -11.93 -10.88 18.80
CA ASP A 220 -11.89 -10.94 20.25
C ASP A 220 -10.50 -11.46 20.69
N MET A 221 -9.73 -10.61 21.37
CA MET A 221 -8.37 -10.88 21.85
C MET A 221 -8.33 -11.33 23.31
N THR A 222 -9.47 -11.75 23.87
CA THR A 222 -9.60 -12.19 25.27
C THR A 222 -9.58 -13.71 25.47
N PHE A 223 -9.57 -14.50 24.39
CA PHE A 223 -9.46 -15.95 24.48
C PHE A 223 -8.04 -16.39 24.88
N PRO A 224 -7.86 -17.65 25.33
CA PRO A 224 -6.53 -18.20 25.56
C PRO A 224 -5.65 -18.20 24.30
N LEU A 225 -4.34 -18.08 24.48
CA LEU A 225 -3.36 -17.98 23.38
C LEU A 225 -3.46 -19.12 22.36
N SER A 226 -3.82 -20.33 22.80
CA SER A 226 -3.98 -21.52 21.95
C SER A 226 -5.13 -21.44 20.93
N HIS A 227 -5.96 -20.39 20.98
CA HIS A 227 -7.06 -20.17 20.04
C HIS A 227 -6.66 -19.32 18.83
N TYR A 228 -5.44 -18.77 18.82
CA TYR A 228 -4.98 -17.86 17.77
C TYR A 228 -3.90 -18.51 16.93
N PHE A 229 -3.94 -18.23 15.62
CA PHE A 229 -2.77 -18.41 14.78
C PHE A 229 -1.79 -17.27 15.05
N ILE A 230 -0.54 -17.63 15.35
CA ILE A 230 0.51 -16.66 15.70
C ILE A 230 1.52 -16.61 14.56
N ASN A 231 1.68 -15.43 13.96
CA ASN A 231 2.70 -15.20 12.94
C ASN A 231 4.09 -15.47 13.56
N SER A 232 4.81 -16.46 13.02
CA SER A 232 6.01 -17.05 13.62
C SER A 232 7.13 -17.17 12.60
N SER A 233 8.36 -16.84 13.02
CA SER A 233 9.58 -16.89 12.23
C SER A 233 10.49 -17.99 12.74
N HIS A 234 11.09 -18.74 11.81
CA HIS A 234 12.07 -19.78 12.08
C HIS A 234 13.46 -19.31 11.63
N ASN A 235 14.48 -19.57 12.46
CA ASN A 235 15.86 -19.09 12.30
C ASN A 235 15.91 -17.61 11.91
N THR A 236 15.24 -16.77 12.71
CA THR A 236 14.97 -15.34 12.42
C THR A 236 16.22 -14.55 12.05
N TYR A 237 17.37 -14.93 12.60
CA TYR A 237 18.65 -14.28 12.35
C TYR A 237 19.19 -14.47 10.91
N LEU A 238 18.77 -15.50 10.17
CA LEU A 238 19.32 -15.82 8.85
C LEU A 238 18.72 -14.94 7.74
N THR A 239 19.57 -14.36 6.90
CA THR A 239 19.13 -13.55 5.75
C THR A 239 19.02 -14.35 4.44
N ALA A 240 19.55 -15.57 4.41
CA ALA A 240 19.68 -16.35 3.18
C ALA A 240 19.66 -17.87 3.45
N GLY A 241 20.76 -18.59 3.17
CA GLY A 241 20.83 -20.04 3.26
C GLY A 241 21.07 -20.57 4.68
N GLN A 242 20.61 -21.80 4.92
CA GLN A 242 20.75 -22.49 6.21
C GLN A 242 22.20 -22.95 6.48
N LEU A 243 22.94 -23.37 5.45
CA LEU A 243 24.29 -23.93 5.63
C LEU A 243 25.41 -22.90 5.48
N ALA A 244 25.16 -21.84 4.70
CA ALA A 244 26.09 -20.76 4.45
C ALA A 244 25.26 -19.49 4.16
N GLY A 245 25.59 -18.41 4.84
CA GLY A 245 24.83 -17.17 4.77
C GLY A 245 25.15 -16.23 5.92
N ASN A 246 24.62 -15.02 5.84
CA ASN A 246 24.78 -14.04 6.90
C ASN A 246 23.67 -14.18 7.94
N SER A 247 24.06 -14.04 9.19
CA SER A 247 23.18 -13.74 10.31
C SER A 247 23.13 -12.23 10.52
N SER A 248 21.96 -11.69 10.88
CA SER A 248 21.76 -10.25 11.00
C SER A 248 20.84 -9.87 12.15
N VAL A 249 21.28 -8.90 12.96
CA VAL A 249 20.47 -8.25 14.00
C VAL A 249 19.27 -7.53 13.38
N GLU A 250 19.45 -6.92 12.20
CA GLU A 250 18.41 -6.17 11.52
C GLU A 250 17.21 -7.05 11.10
N MET A 251 17.44 -8.35 10.84
CA MET A 251 16.34 -9.26 10.51
C MET A 251 15.30 -9.35 11.61
N TYR A 252 15.71 -9.29 12.89
CA TYR A 252 14.75 -9.24 14.00
C TYR A 252 13.88 -7.99 13.95
N LYS A 253 14.46 -6.83 13.63
CA LYS A 253 13.69 -5.58 13.46
C LYS A 253 12.68 -5.72 12.33
N GLN A 254 13.10 -6.18 11.16
CA GLN A 254 12.25 -6.32 9.98
C GLN A 254 11.11 -7.32 10.22
N VAL A 255 11.40 -8.47 10.81
CA VAL A 255 10.41 -9.50 11.13
C VAL A 255 9.39 -8.99 12.16
N LEU A 256 9.83 -8.33 13.23
CA LEU A 256 8.91 -7.74 14.21
C LEU A 256 8.06 -6.62 13.63
N LEU A 257 8.64 -5.73 12.81
CA LEU A 257 7.91 -4.65 12.14
C LEU A 257 6.85 -5.18 11.17
N SER A 258 7.06 -6.36 10.56
CA SER A 258 6.04 -7.02 9.73
C SER A 258 4.85 -7.62 10.51
N GLY A 259 4.87 -7.52 11.85
CA GLY A 259 3.82 -8.05 12.73
C GLY A 259 4.06 -9.48 13.21
N CYS A 260 5.24 -10.06 12.96
CA CYS A 260 5.60 -11.37 13.52
C CYS A 260 5.66 -11.32 15.05
N ARG A 261 5.11 -12.34 15.72
CA ARG A 261 4.95 -12.41 17.19
C ARG A 261 5.66 -13.61 17.83
N CYS A 262 6.34 -14.44 17.06
CA CYS A 262 7.22 -15.50 17.57
C CYS A 262 8.51 -15.52 16.77
N ILE A 263 9.66 -15.37 17.44
CA ILE A 263 10.98 -15.28 16.80
C ILE A 263 11.95 -16.24 17.49
N GLU A 264 12.92 -16.73 16.73
CA GLU A 264 13.84 -17.79 17.16
C GLU A 264 15.26 -17.28 17.36
N LEU A 265 15.92 -17.74 18.43
CA LEU A 265 17.25 -17.35 18.87
C LEU A 265 18.08 -18.61 19.21
N ASP A 266 18.98 -18.98 18.29
CA ASP A 266 19.91 -20.11 18.49
C ASP A 266 21.14 -19.63 19.25
N CYS A 267 21.13 -19.81 20.56
CA CYS A 267 22.09 -19.22 21.48
C CYS A 267 23.29 -20.16 21.69
N TRP A 268 24.49 -19.67 21.38
CA TRP A 268 25.74 -20.39 21.56
C TRP A 268 26.68 -19.67 22.52
N LYS A 269 27.54 -20.43 23.19
CA LYS A 269 28.63 -19.87 24.00
C LYS A 269 29.57 -19.05 23.13
N GLY A 270 29.99 -17.90 23.65
CA GLY A 270 31.00 -17.06 23.02
C GLY A 270 32.30 -17.81 22.79
N ARG A 271 32.92 -17.58 21.63
CA ARG A 271 34.22 -18.18 21.28
C ARG A 271 35.40 -17.25 21.59
N THR A 272 35.13 -16.02 22.00
CA THR A 272 36.12 -15.00 22.35
C THR A 272 36.48 -15.08 23.84
N THR A 273 37.56 -14.38 24.23
CA THR A 273 38.02 -14.29 25.63
C THR A 273 37.00 -13.69 26.58
N ASP A 274 36.06 -12.90 26.05
CA ASP A 274 35.03 -12.22 26.82
C ASP A 274 33.81 -13.13 27.06
N GLU A 275 33.77 -14.31 26.44
CA GLU A 275 32.72 -15.35 26.58
C GLU A 275 31.27 -14.89 26.34
N GLU A 276 31.08 -13.71 25.71
CA GLU A 276 29.75 -13.14 25.41
C GLU A 276 28.94 -14.07 24.48
N PRO A 277 27.65 -14.33 24.78
CA PRO A 277 26.83 -15.23 23.98
C PRO A 277 26.58 -14.70 22.57
N VAL A 278 26.54 -15.63 21.61
CA VAL A 278 26.31 -15.32 20.19
C VAL A 278 25.11 -16.07 19.66
N ILE A 279 24.54 -15.57 18.56
CA ILE A 279 23.50 -16.26 17.80
C ILE A 279 24.06 -16.68 16.44
N THR A 280 23.88 -17.95 16.09
CA THR A 280 24.29 -18.54 14.81
C THR A 280 23.66 -19.91 14.61
N HIS A 281 23.70 -20.42 13.37
CA HIS A 281 23.28 -21.78 13.09
C HIS A 281 24.45 -22.75 13.34
N GLY A 282 24.30 -23.60 14.35
CA GLY A 282 25.34 -24.49 14.85
C GLY A 282 25.99 -25.38 13.79
N PHE A 283 27.31 -25.55 13.89
CA PHE A 283 28.09 -26.44 13.01
C PHE A 283 27.97 -26.15 11.51
N THR A 284 27.59 -24.92 11.13
CA THR A 284 27.50 -24.48 9.74
C THR A 284 28.50 -23.37 9.40
N MET A 285 28.42 -22.81 8.19
CA MET A 285 29.24 -21.70 7.71
C MET A 285 28.49 -20.35 7.78
N THR A 286 27.50 -20.22 8.66
CA THR A 286 26.80 -18.95 8.89
C THR A 286 27.62 -18.01 9.77
N THR A 287 27.47 -16.70 9.56
CA THR A 287 28.12 -15.70 10.43
C THR A 287 27.47 -15.68 11.82
N GLU A 288 28.19 -15.16 12.80
CA GLU A 288 27.72 -15.03 14.18
C GLU A 288 27.33 -13.57 14.46
N ILE A 289 26.30 -13.35 15.27
CA ILE A 289 25.89 -12.02 15.75
C ILE A 289 25.80 -11.99 17.27
N SER A 290 25.95 -10.80 17.86
CA SER A 290 25.87 -10.62 19.31
C SER A 290 24.46 -10.87 19.83
N PHE A 291 24.33 -11.74 20.84
CA PHE A 291 23.06 -11.94 21.54
C PHE A 291 22.53 -10.63 22.13
N LYS A 292 23.41 -9.83 22.73
CA LYS A 292 23.06 -8.55 23.34
C LYS A 292 22.42 -7.58 22.32
N GLU A 293 23.05 -7.44 21.15
CA GLU A 293 22.53 -6.56 20.09
C GLU A 293 21.17 -7.03 19.56
N VAL A 294 20.96 -8.36 19.48
CA VAL A 294 19.66 -8.94 19.12
C VAL A 294 18.58 -8.57 20.14
N ILE A 295 18.86 -8.70 21.44
CA ILE A 295 17.89 -8.34 22.50
C ILE A 295 17.58 -6.83 22.47
N GLU A 296 18.57 -5.98 22.23
CA GLU A 296 18.36 -4.53 22.08
C GLU A 296 17.47 -4.21 20.86
N ALA A 297 17.71 -4.87 19.72
CA ALA A 297 16.89 -4.72 18.52
C ALA A 297 15.45 -5.20 18.72
N ILE A 298 15.26 -6.31 19.44
CA ILE A 298 13.93 -6.81 19.81
C ILE A 298 13.23 -5.79 20.70
N ALA A 299 13.89 -5.28 21.74
CA ALA A 299 13.32 -4.28 22.65
C ALA A 299 12.90 -3.00 21.91
N GLU A 300 13.65 -2.59 20.89
CA GLU A 300 13.34 -1.41 20.08
C GLU A 300 12.08 -1.60 19.22
N CYS A 301 11.91 -2.77 18.59
CA CYS A 301 10.92 -2.98 17.52
C CYS A 301 9.70 -3.82 17.91
N ALA A 302 9.77 -4.55 19.03
CA ALA A 302 8.76 -5.50 19.49
C ALA A 302 7.32 -4.97 19.33
N PHE A 303 7.05 -3.76 19.80
CA PHE A 303 5.68 -3.23 19.88
C PHE A 303 5.41 -2.05 18.94
N LYS A 304 6.29 -1.79 17.96
CA LYS A 304 6.11 -0.66 17.03
C LYS A 304 4.89 -0.82 16.12
N THR A 305 4.57 -2.04 15.69
CA THR A 305 3.44 -2.31 14.76
C THR A 305 2.34 -3.18 15.35
N SER A 306 2.52 -3.74 16.53
CA SER A 306 1.50 -4.56 17.20
C SER A 306 1.68 -4.51 18.72
N PRO A 307 0.60 -4.28 19.49
CA PRO A 307 0.66 -4.25 20.96
C PRO A 307 0.60 -5.66 21.59
N PHE A 308 0.36 -6.70 20.79
CA PHE A 308 0.18 -8.07 21.27
C PHE A 308 1.50 -8.74 21.67
N PRO A 309 1.46 -9.72 22.59
CA PRO A 309 2.66 -10.34 23.16
C PRO A 309 3.57 -10.99 22.11
N ILE A 310 4.85 -11.07 22.44
CA ILE A 310 5.87 -11.74 21.64
C ILE A 310 6.39 -12.97 22.39
N ILE A 311 6.65 -14.04 21.64
CA ILE A 311 7.30 -15.26 22.10
C ILE A 311 8.74 -15.25 21.57
N LEU A 312 9.69 -15.45 22.49
CA LEU A 312 11.10 -15.67 22.16
C LEU A 312 11.37 -17.18 22.27
N SER A 313 11.55 -17.84 21.13
CA SER A 313 11.92 -19.25 21.06
C SER A 313 13.43 -19.37 21.20
N PHE A 314 13.89 -19.81 22.38
CA PHE A 314 15.30 -20.01 22.65
C PHE A 314 15.71 -21.46 22.34
N GLU A 315 16.67 -21.63 21.46
CA GLU A 315 17.44 -22.87 21.32
C GLU A 315 18.78 -22.67 22.07
N ILE A 316 19.04 -23.50 23.09
CA ILE A 316 20.18 -23.36 24.03
C ILE A 316 20.92 -24.69 24.16
#